data_AF-A0A120G8G3-F1
#
_entry.id   AF-A0A120G8G3-F1
#
_cell.length_a   1.000
_cell.length_b   1.000
_cell.length_c   1.000
_cell.angle_alpha   90.00
_cell.angle_beta   90.00
_cell.angle_gamma   90.00
#
_symmetry.space_group_name_H-M   'P 1'
#
loop_
_entity.id
_entity.type
_entity.pdbx_description
1 polymer ?
#
loop_
_entity_poly.entity_id
_entity_poly.type
_entity_poly.pdbx_seq_one_letter_code
_entity_poly.pdbx_strand_id
1 'polypeptide(L)'
;MFNSPDGLGFDKAGRLWILTDGDYSNAGDFAGMGNNQMLCADPSTGEIRRFMVGPVACEVTGISFSPDQKTLFVGIQHPGETGGSTWPEHLPNGKPRSSVMAIRRDDGGIVGA
;
A
#
# COMPACT_ATOMS: atom_id res chain seq x y z
N MET A 1 10.49 -0.29 8.74
CA MET A 1 10.52 1.18 8.94
C MET A 1 9.68 1.83 7.85
N PHE A 2 8.96 2.88 8.21
CA PHE A 2 8.08 3.66 7.34
C PHE A 2 8.05 5.11 7.86
N ASN A 3 7.62 6.06 7.03
CA ASN A 3 7.40 7.45 7.42
C ASN A 3 6.02 7.91 6.94
N SER A 4 5.53 9.01 7.52
CA SER A 4 4.26 9.66 7.17
C SER A 4 3.06 8.70 7.03
N PRO A 5 2.63 8.04 8.12
CA PRO A 5 1.35 7.34 8.12
C PRO A 5 0.22 8.33 7.82
N ASP A 6 -0.63 7.98 6.87
CA ASP A 6 -1.77 8.80 6.44
C ASP A 6 -3.06 7.96 6.57
N GLY A 7 -3.31 7.09 5.57
CA GLY A 7 -4.53 6.30 5.51
C GLY A 7 -4.58 5.23 6.61
N LEU A 8 -5.76 5.05 7.19
CA LEU A 8 -6.04 3.99 8.17
C LEU A 8 -7.32 3.22 7.79
N GLY A 9 -7.36 1.93 8.08
CA GLY A 9 -8.57 1.12 7.94
C GLY A 9 -8.56 -0.13 8.80
N PHE A 10 -9.72 -0.49 9.34
CA PHE A 10 -9.90 -1.75 10.06
C PHE A 10 -10.59 -2.79 9.16
N ASP A 11 -10.18 -4.04 9.30
CA ASP A 11 -10.96 -5.18 8.83
C ASP A 11 -11.84 -5.76 9.96
N LYS A 12 -12.72 -6.71 9.61
CA LYS A 12 -13.64 -7.33 10.58
C LYS A 12 -12.95 -8.13 11.69
N ALA A 13 -11.68 -8.48 11.56
CA ALA A 13 -10.92 -9.20 12.59
C ALA A 13 -10.17 -8.25 13.54
N GLY A 14 -10.26 -6.94 13.33
CA GLY A 14 -9.64 -5.94 14.19
C GLY A 14 -8.18 -5.64 13.86
N ARG A 15 -7.65 -6.13 12.73
CA ARG A 15 -6.32 -5.69 12.26
C ARG A 15 -6.40 -4.24 11.78
N LEU A 16 -5.42 -3.44 12.19
CA LEU A 16 -5.28 -2.06 11.74
C LEU A 16 -4.36 -2.01 10.52
N TRP A 17 -4.88 -1.55 9.41
CA TRP A 17 -4.14 -1.31 8.18
C TRP A 17 -3.67 0.15 8.15
N ILE A 18 -2.38 0.34 7.89
CA ILE A 18 -1.71 1.65 7.87
C ILE A 18 -1.15 1.87 6.48
N LEU A 19 -1.51 2.98 5.85
CA LEU A 19 -1.08 3.36 4.51
C LEU A 19 -0.21 4.62 4.61
N THR A 20 0.80 4.76 3.75
CA THR A 20 1.78 5.86 3.86
C THR A 20 1.76 6.79 2.66
N ASP A 21 1.92 8.09 2.95
CA ASP A 21 2.21 9.17 2.01
C ASP A 21 3.47 9.91 2.46
N GLY A 22 4.59 9.26 2.24
CA GLY A 22 5.90 9.65 2.75
C GLY A 22 6.93 9.90 1.68
N ASP A 23 8.08 10.37 2.13
CA ASP A 23 9.27 10.53 1.30
C ASP A 23 9.79 9.15 0.87
N TYR A 24 9.83 8.95 -0.45
CA TYR A 24 10.24 7.71 -1.12
C TYR A 24 11.65 7.78 -1.71
N SER A 25 12.45 8.82 -1.39
CA SER A 25 13.84 8.98 -1.86
C SER A 25 14.73 7.81 -1.46
N ASN A 26 14.35 7.11 -0.38
CA ASN A 26 15.13 6.02 0.21
C ASN A 26 16.58 6.43 0.51
N ALA A 27 16.77 7.71 0.86
CA ALA A 27 18.06 8.33 1.16
C ALA A 27 17.92 9.23 2.40
N GLY A 28 19.06 9.66 2.97
CA GLY A 28 19.08 10.51 4.17
C GLY A 28 18.28 9.89 5.32
N ASP A 29 17.38 10.68 5.91
CA ASP A 29 16.52 10.26 7.03
C ASP A 29 15.55 9.11 6.67
N PHE A 30 15.31 8.90 5.37
CA PHE A 30 14.39 7.87 4.87
C PHE A 30 15.12 6.66 4.30
N ALA A 31 16.44 6.57 4.50
CA ALA A 31 17.25 5.45 4.03
C ALA A 31 16.74 4.10 4.56
N GLY A 32 16.47 3.18 3.64
CA GLY A 32 15.94 1.83 3.94
C GLY A 32 14.41 1.76 4.08
N MET A 33 13.67 2.86 3.89
CA MET A 33 12.21 2.86 3.93
C MET A 33 11.59 2.46 2.59
N GLY A 34 12.23 2.80 1.47
CA GLY A 34 11.75 2.52 0.10
C GLY A 34 10.55 3.36 -0.32
N ASN A 35 9.78 2.85 -1.29
CA ASN A 35 8.54 3.49 -1.72
C ASN A 35 7.47 3.45 -0.61
N ASN A 36 6.40 4.23 -0.81
CA ASN A 36 5.20 4.15 0.01
C ASN A 36 4.59 2.76 0.04
N GLN A 37 3.92 2.46 1.15
CA GLN A 37 3.64 1.10 1.56
C GLN A 37 2.35 0.99 2.36
N MET A 38 1.87 -0.24 2.49
CA MET A 38 0.80 -0.61 3.40
C MET A 38 1.35 -1.58 4.43
N LEU A 39 1.07 -1.31 5.70
CA LEU A 39 1.40 -2.13 6.85
C LEU A 39 0.13 -2.66 7.50
N CYS A 40 0.28 -3.72 8.28
CA CYS A 40 -0.77 -4.30 9.09
C CYS A 40 -0.26 -4.39 10.53
N ALA A 41 -1.09 -3.94 11.46
CA ALA A 41 -0.77 -3.85 12.88
C ALA A 41 -1.78 -4.59 13.72
N ASP A 42 -1.30 -5.16 14.81
CA ASP A 42 -2.12 -5.64 15.92
C ASP A 42 -2.23 -4.52 16.96
N PRO A 43 -3.42 -3.91 17.14
CA PRO A 43 -3.59 -2.81 18.08
C PRO A 43 -3.38 -3.21 19.55
N SER A 44 -3.50 -4.49 19.88
CA SER A 44 -3.38 -4.97 21.25
C SER A 44 -1.93 -5.18 21.68
N THR A 45 -1.06 -5.56 20.73
CA THR A 45 0.36 -5.86 21.00
C THR A 45 1.28 -4.74 20.52
N GLY A 46 0.83 -3.88 19.60
CA GLY A 46 1.65 -2.88 18.95
C GLY A 46 2.58 -3.46 17.88
N GLU A 47 2.46 -4.75 17.55
CA GLU A 47 3.23 -5.35 16.46
C GLU A 47 2.79 -4.76 15.12
N ILE A 48 3.75 -4.38 14.28
CA ILE A 48 3.51 -3.85 12.93
C ILE A 48 4.35 -4.63 11.91
N ARG A 49 3.70 -5.14 10.87
CA ARG A 49 4.35 -5.83 9.74
C ARG A 49 4.06 -5.10 8.44
N ARG A 50 5.09 -4.89 7.63
CA ARG A 50 4.91 -4.41 6.25
C ARG A 50 4.24 -5.49 5.42
N PHE A 51 3.17 -5.13 4.71
CA PHE A 51 2.39 -6.06 3.89
C PHE A 51 2.57 -5.82 2.39
N MET A 52 2.57 -4.56 1.94
CA MET A 52 2.69 -4.19 0.52
C MET A 52 3.59 -2.98 0.35
N VAL A 53 4.31 -2.90 -0.77
CA VAL A 53 5.03 -1.71 -1.24
C VAL A 53 4.46 -1.32 -2.60
N GLY A 54 4.16 -0.03 -2.79
CA GLY A 54 3.62 0.51 -4.04
C GLY A 54 4.69 0.75 -5.12
N PRO A 55 4.26 1.09 -6.35
CA PRO A 55 5.18 1.47 -7.43
C PRO A 55 5.92 2.78 -7.13
N VAL A 56 6.87 3.12 -8.01
CA VAL A 56 7.68 4.33 -7.89
C VAL A 56 6.79 5.58 -7.79
N ALA A 57 7.12 6.42 -6.82
CA ALA A 57 6.54 7.75 -6.62
C ALA A 57 5.00 7.75 -6.51
N CYS A 58 4.40 6.68 -6.01
CA CYS A 58 3.01 6.73 -5.58
C CYS A 58 2.93 7.03 -4.08
N GLU A 59 1.78 7.46 -3.61
CA GLU A 59 1.33 7.15 -2.25
C GLU A 59 0.45 5.90 -2.28
N VAL A 60 0.29 5.27 -1.11
CA VAL A 60 -0.70 4.21 -0.92
C VAL A 60 -1.83 4.84 -0.12
N THR A 61 -3.06 4.82 -0.64
CA THR A 61 -4.19 5.52 -0.01
C THR A 61 -5.52 4.88 -0.37
N GLY A 62 -6.55 5.08 0.45
CA GLY A 62 -7.87 4.49 0.27
C GLY A 62 -7.87 2.97 0.49
N ILE A 63 -8.75 2.49 1.37
CA ILE A 63 -8.87 1.06 1.69
C ILE A 63 -10.32 0.64 1.84
N SER A 64 -10.66 -0.55 1.36
CA SER A 64 -11.98 -1.17 1.54
C SER A 64 -11.86 -2.69 1.47
N PHE A 65 -12.80 -3.41 2.07
CA PHE A 65 -12.82 -4.88 2.05
C PHE A 65 -14.11 -5.39 1.40
N SER A 66 -14.00 -6.51 0.68
CA SER A 66 -15.19 -7.27 0.30
C SER A 66 -15.94 -7.77 1.56
N PRO A 67 -17.26 -7.98 1.51
CA PRO A 67 -18.03 -8.41 2.68
C PRO A 67 -17.51 -9.69 3.35
N ASP A 68 -16.95 -10.62 2.57
CA ASP A 68 -16.34 -11.88 3.00
C ASP A 68 -14.87 -11.76 3.44
N GLN A 69 -14.28 -10.56 3.36
CA GLN A 69 -12.90 -10.24 3.73
C GLN A 69 -11.81 -10.96 2.91
N LYS A 70 -12.19 -11.56 1.78
CA LYS A 70 -11.26 -12.27 0.88
C LYS A 70 -10.62 -11.36 -0.17
N THR A 71 -11.10 -10.14 -0.32
CA THR A 71 -10.50 -9.11 -1.17
C THR A 71 -10.29 -7.83 -0.38
N LEU A 72 -9.05 -7.33 -0.40
CA LEU A 72 -8.70 -5.98 0.06
C LEU A 72 -8.56 -5.09 -1.18
N PHE A 73 -9.34 -4.02 -1.25
CA PHE A 73 -9.23 -2.98 -2.27
C PHE A 73 -8.39 -1.83 -1.74
N VAL A 74 -7.35 -1.45 -2.47
CA VAL A 74 -6.43 -0.36 -2.07
C VAL A 74 -6.11 0.55 -3.25
N GLY A 75 -6.06 1.86 -3.01
CA GLY A 75 -5.68 2.84 -4.02
C GLY A 75 -4.17 3.01 -4.12
N ILE A 76 -3.71 3.18 -5.36
CA ILE A 76 -2.38 3.64 -5.72
C ILE A 76 -2.56 4.99 -6.39
N GLN A 77 -2.20 6.07 -5.70
CA GLN A 77 -2.39 7.43 -6.19
C GLN A 77 -1.11 7.94 -6.84
N HIS A 78 -1.26 8.69 -7.94
CA HIS A 78 -0.22 9.43 -8.67
C HIS A 78 1.10 8.67 -8.91
N PRO A 79 1.08 7.41 -9.37
CA PRO A 79 2.31 6.70 -9.71
C PRO A 79 3.15 7.53 -10.70
N GLY A 80 4.43 7.76 -10.37
CA GLY A 80 5.31 8.57 -11.19
C GLY A 80 5.01 10.07 -11.18
N GLU A 81 4.61 10.66 -10.05
CA GLU A 81 4.38 12.11 -9.92
C GLU A 81 5.55 12.97 -10.46
N THR A 82 6.78 12.50 -10.29
CA THR A 82 8.01 13.11 -10.81
C THR A 82 8.63 12.33 -11.97
N GLY A 83 7.84 11.49 -12.64
CA GLY A 83 8.30 10.51 -13.62
C GLY A 83 8.80 9.20 -13.00
N GLY A 84 9.43 8.34 -13.81
CA GLY A 84 9.99 7.07 -13.34
C GLY A 84 8.99 5.92 -13.14
N SER A 85 7.74 6.09 -13.58
CA SER A 85 6.73 5.03 -13.57
C SER A 85 5.98 4.94 -14.89
N THR A 86 5.70 3.71 -15.31
CA THR A 86 4.77 3.36 -16.40
C THR A 86 3.65 2.45 -15.89
N TRP A 87 3.48 2.37 -14.57
CA TRP A 87 2.51 1.50 -13.90
C TRP A 87 1.07 1.98 -14.16
N PRO A 88 0.08 1.07 -14.32
CA PRO A 88 0.18 -0.39 -14.18
C PRO A 88 0.51 -1.12 -15.49
N GLU A 89 0.39 -0.46 -16.64
CA GLU A 89 0.41 -1.13 -17.94
C GLU A 89 1.82 -1.45 -18.45
N HIS A 90 2.83 -0.73 -17.95
CA HIS A 90 4.24 -0.91 -18.31
C HIS A 90 4.54 -0.83 -19.81
N LEU A 91 3.74 -0.08 -20.56
CA LEU A 91 4.00 0.18 -21.97
C LEU A 91 5.31 0.97 -22.15
N PRO A 92 6.04 0.78 -23.26
CA PRO A 92 7.23 1.59 -23.58
C PRO A 92 6.87 3.08 -23.62
N ASN A 93 7.56 3.90 -22.82
CA ASN A 93 7.24 5.32 -22.62
C ASN A 93 5.75 5.58 -22.27
N GLY A 94 5.13 4.61 -21.60
CA GLY A 94 3.72 4.64 -21.23
C GLY A 94 3.40 5.71 -20.19
N LYS A 95 2.15 6.18 -20.19
CA LYS A 95 1.65 7.11 -19.19
C LYS A 95 1.20 6.33 -17.95
N PRO A 96 1.72 6.63 -16.74
CA PRO A 96 1.26 5.95 -15.54
C PRO A 96 -0.16 6.40 -15.15
N ARG A 97 -0.89 5.54 -14.44
CA ARG A 97 -2.31 5.77 -14.09
C ARG A 97 -2.60 5.37 -12.65
N SER A 98 -3.15 6.30 -11.86
CA SER A 98 -3.76 5.99 -10.57
C SER A 98 -4.79 4.87 -10.76
N SER A 99 -4.81 3.90 -9.84
CA SER A 99 -5.67 2.72 -9.95
C SER A 99 -6.11 2.22 -8.59
N VAL A 100 -7.24 1.52 -8.57
CA VAL A 100 -7.68 0.73 -7.41
C VAL A 100 -7.30 -0.73 -7.67
N MET A 101 -6.57 -1.32 -6.72
CA MET A 101 -6.06 -2.68 -6.79
C MET A 101 -6.91 -3.61 -5.94
N ALA A 102 -7.15 -4.82 -6.42
CA ALA A 102 -7.79 -5.89 -5.66
C ALA A 102 -6.75 -6.92 -5.24
N ILE A 103 -6.45 -6.98 -3.94
CA ILE A 103 -5.51 -7.94 -3.36
C ILE A 103 -6.28 -9.12 -2.81
N ARG A 104 -5.83 -10.33 -3.19
CA ARG A 104 -6.42 -11.62 -2.82
C ARG A 104 -5.30 -12.61 -2.51
N ARG A 105 -5.61 -13.61 -1.70
CA ARG A 105 -4.74 -14.78 -1.53
C ARG A 105 -5.05 -15.81 -2.62
N ASP A 106 -4.02 -16.47 -3.11
CA ASP A 106 -4.16 -17.55 -4.11
C ASP A 106 -4.97 -18.74 -3.58
N ASP A 107 -4.92 -18.98 -2.27
CA ASP A 107 -5.69 -20.02 -1.59
C ASP A 107 -7.15 -19.62 -1.29
N GLY A 108 -7.57 -18.40 -1.65
CA GLY A 108 -8.92 -17.89 -1.41
C GLY A 108 -9.25 -17.59 0.06
N GLY A 109 -8.24 -17.55 0.93
CA GLY A 109 -8.38 -17.18 2.34
C GLY A 109 -8.63 -15.69 2.58
N ILE A 110 -8.85 -15.34 3.85
CA ILE A 110 -9.00 -13.94 4.29
C ILE A 110 -7.65 -13.22 4.19
N VAL A 111 -7.64 -12.00 3.66
CA VAL A 111 -6.41 -11.20 3.53
C VAL A 111 -5.89 -10.83 4.92
N GLY A 112 -4.60 -11.10 5.17
CA GLY A 112 -3.93 -10.81 6.45
C GLY A 112 -4.18 -11.80 7.58
N ALA A 113 -4.92 -12.88 7.34
CA ALA A 113 -5.18 -13.96 8.32
C ALA A 113 -4.13 -15.08 8.27
#